data_AF-A0A3M6WZE7-F1
#
_entry.id   AF-A0A3M6WZE7-F1
#
_cell.length_a   1.000
_cell.length_b   1.000
_cell.length_c   1.000
_cell.angle_alpha   90.00
_cell.angle_beta   90.00
_cell.angle_gamma   90.00
#
_symmetry.space_group_name_H-M   'P 1'
#
loop_
_entity.id
_entity.type
_entity.pdbx_description
1 polymer ?
#
loop_
_entity_poly.entity_id
_entity_poly.type
_entity_poly.pdbx_seq_one_letter_code
_entity_poly.pdbx_strand_id
1 'polypeptide(L)'
;MDPQLLLFKRQYLQLVEPGFLIWPPKQLLRNADAQSWLFKNMFDPERNDRLPPERYQLRVLKPLLTRIEQSVEDPEEDEISDALMNHLSSLLATELPSEAAAVQQKTYVTFTCPLPDCNPAEDEIDGRTVTLLERRHLISGSQTTGFRTWEAALHLGSYLLTPQGSALIRGRNVFELGAGTGFLSILCAKHLEAKHVTTTDGDEGVVEALKENLFLNGLDDEQ
;
A
#
# COMPACT_ATOMS: atom_id res chain seq x y z
N MET A 1 13.70 0.31 14.09
CA MET A 1 12.28 0.54 13.81
C MET A 1 11.49 -0.66 14.30
N ASP A 2 10.32 -0.47 14.94
CA ASP A 2 9.52 -1.60 15.43
C ASP A 2 8.78 -2.32 14.26
N PRO A 3 8.93 -3.65 14.10
CA PRO A 3 8.29 -4.41 13.02
C PRO A 3 6.76 -4.29 12.97
N GLN A 4 6.11 -4.03 14.09
CA GLN A 4 4.64 -3.94 14.17
C GLN A 4 4.14 -2.59 13.64
N LEU A 5 4.89 -1.49 13.85
CA LEU A 5 4.61 -0.21 13.20
C LEU A 5 4.78 -0.31 11.67
N LEU A 6 5.81 -1.04 11.23
CA LEU A 6 6.04 -1.29 9.81
C LEU A 6 4.91 -2.10 9.18
N LEU A 7 4.50 -3.20 9.82
CA LEU A 7 3.35 -3.98 9.37
C LEU A 7 2.10 -3.10 9.26
N PHE A 8 1.85 -2.27 10.26
CA PHE A 8 0.70 -1.37 10.25
C PHE A 8 0.75 -0.36 9.09
N LYS A 9 1.90 0.28 8.85
CA LYS A 9 2.13 1.15 7.68
C LYS A 9 1.90 0.41 6.36
N ARG A 10 2.43 -0.81 6.22
CA ARG A 10 2.24 -1.64 5.02
C ARG A 10 0.77 -1.91 4.75
N GLN A 11 0.02 -2.36 5.75
CA GLN A 11 -1.42 -2.62 5.62
C GLN A 11 -2.20 -1.35 5.27
N TYR A 12 -1.82 -0.21 5.85
CA TYR A 12 -2.44 1.09 5.57
C TYR A 12 -2.22 1.55 4.13
N LEU A 13 -0.99 1.44 3.61
CA LEU A 13 -0.68 1.77 2.21
C LEU A 13 -1.25 0.73 1.21
N GLN A 14 -1.50 -0.49 1.68
CA GLN A 14 -2.28 -1.52 0.98
C GLN A 14 -3.79 -1.33 1.17
N LEU A 15 -4.25 -0.23 1.79
CA LEU A 15 -5.64 0.11 2.05
C LEU A 15 -6.46 -1.05 2.68
N VAL A 16 -5.82 -1.91 3.49
CA VAL A 16 -6.49 -3.08 4.11
C VAL A 16 -7.71 -2.59 4.89
N GLU A 17 -8.85 -3.26 4.71
CA GLU A 17 -10.09 -2.86 5.36
C GLU A 17 -9.91 -2.83 6.90
N PRO A 18 -10.37 -1.76 7.60
CA PRO A 18 -10.09 -1.56 9.02
C PRO A 18 -10.42 -2.73 9.95
N GLY A 19 -11.42 -3.54 9.58
CA GLY A 19 -11.81 -4.74 10.34
C GLY A 19 -10.77 -5.88 10.28
N PHE A 20 -9.86 -5.86 9.32
CA PHE A 20 -8.79 -6.85 9.14
C PHE A 20 -7.39 -6.30 9.44
N LEU A 21 -7.27 -5.04 9.86
CA LEU A 21 -5.99 -4.46 10.24
C LEU A 21 -5.41 -5.14 11.49
N ILE A 22 -4.15 -5.56 11.41
CA ILE A 22 -3.36 -5.91 12.57
C ILE A 22 -2.85 -4.61 13.20
N TRP A 23 -3.41 -4.26 14.36
CA TRP A 23 -3.08 -3.02 15.07
C TRP A 23 -1.79 -3.17 15.89
N PRO A 24 -0.98 -2.10 16.03
CA PRO A 24 0.13 -2.11 16.97
C PRO A 24 -0.36 -2.35 18.41
N PRO A 25 0.44 -3.01 19.28
CA PRO A 25 0.04 -3.30 20.65
C PRO A 25 -0.04 -2.03 21.48
N LYS A 26 -0.81 -2.08 22.57
CA LYS A 26 -1.05 -0.95 23.46
C LYS A 26 0.23 -0.28 23.96
N GLN A 27 1.23 -1.08 24.36
CA GLN A 27 2.50 -0.57 24.88
C GLN A 27 3.24 0.29 23.85
N LEU A 28 3.12 -0.06 22.58
CA LEU A 28 3.73 0.66 21.48
C LEU A 28 2.92 1.89 21.09
N LEU A 29 1.59 1.80 21.08
CA LEU A 29 0.70 2.95 20.81
C LEU A 29 0.79 4.05 21.85
N ARG A 30 1.06 3.68 23.11
CA ARG A 30 1.28 4.61 24.21
C ARG A 30 2.55 5.45 24.04
N ASN A 31 3.60 4.88 23.45
CA ASN A 31 4.88 5.54 23.30
C ASN A 31 4.81 6.77 22.36
N ALA A 32 5.26 7.93 22.84
CA ALA A 32 5.22 9.19 22.10
C ALA A 32 6.04 9.19 20.79
N ASP A 33 7.19 8.51 20.75
CA ASP A 33 8.01 8.36 19.54
C ASP A 33 7.28 7.50 18.49
N ALA A 34 6.58 6.45 18.93
CA ALA A 34 5.77 5.62 18.05
C ALA A 34 4.58 6.40 17.47
N GLN A 35 3.87 7.19 18.28
CA GLN A 35 2.79 8.06 17.79
C GLN A 35 3.33 9.11 16.79
N SER A 36 4.47 9.74 17.10
CA SER A 36 5.15 10.69 16.21
C SER A 36 5.58 10.04 14.89
N TRP A 37 6.04 8.79 14.96
CA TRP A 37 6.41 8.02 13.78
C TRP A 37 5.20 7.70 12.91
N LEU A 38 4.10 7.26 13.51
CA LEU A 38 2.83 6.95 12.83
C LEU A 38 2.34 8.17 12.05
N PHE A 39 2.31 9.35 12.69
CA PHE A 39 1.93 10.59 12.01
C PHE A 39 2.83 10.86 10.79
N LYS A 40 4.15 10.98 11.01
CA LYS A 40 5.12 11.34 9.96
C LYS A 40 5.11 10.39 8.75
N ASN A 41 4.84 9.10 8.98
CA ASN A 41 4.98 8.07 7.96
C ASN A 41 3.66 7.60 7.33
N MET A 42 2.53 8.01 7.89
CA MET A 42 1.22 7.51 7.45
C MET A 42 0.17 8.60 7.25
N PHE A 43 0.31 9.76 7.91
CA PHE A 43 -0.78 10.76 7.92
C PHE A 43 -0.31 12.16 7.52
N ASP A 44 0.99 12.45 7.64
CA ASP A 44 1.57 13.74 7.31
C ASP A 44 1.52 14.01 5.79
N PRO A 45 0.68 14.95 5.31
CA PRO A 45 0.54 15.25 3.90
C PRO A 45 1.75 15.97 3.32
N GLU A 46 2.60 16.60 4.14
CA GLU A 46 3.82 17.27 3.66
C GLU A 46 4.94 16.26 3.34
N ARG A 47 4.88 15.07 3.94
CA ARG A 47 5.88 14.01 3.77
C ARG A 47 5.47 12.91 2.82
N ASN A 48 4.19 12.78 2.54
CA ASN A 48 3.63 11.62 1.86
C ASN A 48 2.76 12.06 0.68
N ASP A 49 3.36 12.12 -0.52
CA ASP A 49 2.64 12.54 -1.74
C ASP A 49 1.57 11.53 -2.23
N ARG A 50 1.59 10.31 -1.69
CA ARG A 50 0.75 9.18 -2.10
C ARG A 50 -0.10 8.65 -0.95
N LEU A 51 -0.64 9.55 -0.13
CA LEU A 51 -1.52 9.17 0.96
C LEU A 51 -2.79 8.47 0.45
N PRO A 52 -3.33 7.51 1.22
CA PRO A 52 -4.67 6.99 1.00
C PRO A 52 -5.75 8.08 0.92
N PRO A 53 -6.91 7.77 0.30
CA PRO A 53 -8.05 8.69 0.28
C PRO A 53 -8.49 9.09 1.69
N GLU A 54 -8.87 10.34 1.88
CA GLU A 54 -9.27 10.92 3.18
C GLU A 54 -10.31 10.07 3.92
N ARG A 55 -11.29 9.53 3.21
CA ARG A 55 -12.31 8.62 3.79
C ARG A 55 -11.68 7.37 4.40
N TYR A 56 -10.67 6.79 3.76
CA TYR A 56 -9.94 5.66 4.31
C TYR A 56 -9.08 6.10 5.49
N GLN A 57 -8.36 7.23 5.37
CA GLN A 57 -7.57 7.78 6.49
C GLN A 57 -8.44 7.96 7.74
N LEU A 58 -9.63 8.53 7.60
CA LEU A 58 -10.58 8.74 8.69
C LEU A 58 -11.01 7.43 9.35
N ARG A 59 -11.29 6.40 8.55
CA ARG A 59 -11.70 5.07 9.02
C ARG A 59 -10.57 4.32 9.75
N VAL A 60 -9.31 4.70 9.55
CA VAL A 60 -8.15 4.14 10.26
C VAL A 60 -7.75 5.00 11.46
N LEU A 61 -7.70 6.32 11.30
CA LEU A 61 -7.23 7.25 12.32
C LEU A 61 -8.18 7.35 13.52
N LYS A 62 -9.51 7.31 13.30
CA LYS A 62 -10.48 7.30 14.40
C LYS A 62 -10.28 6.08 15.31
N PRO A 63 -10.29 4.82 14.82
CA PRO A 63 -10.02 3.67 15.68
C PRO A 63 -8.60 3.60 16.23
N LEU A 64 -7.61 4.23 15.57
CA LEU A 64 -6.25 4.35 16.08
C LEU A 64 -6.22 5.21 17.34
N LEU A 65 -6.82 6.41 17.29
CA LEU A 65 -6.88 7.33 18.43
C LEU A 65 -7.64 6.73 19.62
N THR A 66 -8.77 6.05 19.37
CA THR A 66 -9.48 5.32 20.44
C THR A 66 -8.60 4.23 21.07
N ARG A 67 -7.73 3.56 20.30
CA ARG A 67 -6.81 2.55 20.85
C ARG A 67 -5.67 3.18 21.65
N ILE A 68 -5.15 4.33 21.21
CA ILE A 68 -4.14 5.10 21.96
C ILE A 68 -4.75 5.53 23.29
N GLU A 69 -5.95 6.13 23.28
CA GLU A 69 -6.69 6.52 24.49
C GLU A 69 -6.90 5.33 25.45
N GLN A 70 -7.27 4.15 24.94
CA GLN A 70 -7.41 2.92 25.72
C GLN A 70 -6.09 2.28 26.17
N SER A 71 -4.94 2.83 25.76
CA SER A 71 -3.62 2.37 26.16
C SER A 71 -2.95 3.24 27.21
N VAL A 72 -3.51 4.42 27.50
CA VAL A 72 -3.07 5.34 28.56
C VAL A 72 -3.19 4.64 29.92
N GLU A 73 -2.10 4.63 30.69
CA GLU A 73 -2.06 4.12 32.07
C GLU A 73 -1.85 5.27 33.07
N ASP A 74 -1.00 6.25 32.74
CA ASP A 74 -0.75 7.46 33.52
C ASP A 74 -1.08 8.72 32.71
N PRO A 75 -2.20 9.42 32.98
CA PRO A 75 -2.60 10.61 32.23
C PRO A 75 -1.63 11.80 32.30
N GLU A 76 -0.68 11.82 33.25
CA GLU A 76 0.34 12.88 33.31
C GLU A 76 1.55 12.58 32.40
N GLU A 77 1.79 11.32 32.06
CA GLU A 77 2.92 10.90 31.21
C GLU A 77 2.47 10.43 29.80
N ASP A 78 1.30 9.79 29.71
CA ASP A 78 0.78 9.15 28.50
C ASP A 78 -0.15 10.08 27.73
N GLU A 79 0.43 11.00 26.98
CA GLU A 79 -0.32 11.95 26.15
C GLU A 79 -0.63 11.38 24.75
N ILE A 80 -1.76 11.85 24.18
CA ILE A 80 -2.12 11.60 22.79
C ILE A 80 -1.47 12.66 21.91
N SER A 81 -0.86 12.24 20.80
CA SER A 81 -0.20 13.15 19.87
C SER A 81 -1.15 14.20 19.29
N ASP A 82 -0.83 15.48 19.55
CA ASP A 82 -1.51 16.64 18.96
C ASP A 82 -1.53 16.58 17.43
N ALA A 83 -0.46 16.08 16.80
CA ALA A 83 -0.39 15.98 15.35
C ALA A 83 -1.46 15.03 14.77
N LEU A 84 -1.69 13.88 15.43
CA LEU A 84 -2.73 12.94 15.04
C LEU A 84 -4.13 13.54 15.28
N MET A 85 -4.33 14.24 16.39
CA MET A 85 -5.61 14.88 16.74
C MET A 85 -5.96 16.04 15.79
N ASN A 86 -4.97 16.86 15.44
CA ASN A 86 -5.12 17.96 14.49
C ASN A 86 -5.41 17.42 13.09
N HIS A 87 -4.74 16.36 12.65
CA HIS A 87 -5.03 15.72 11.37
C HIS A 87 -6.43 15.14 11.32
N LEU A 88 -6.89 14.46 12.39
CA LEU A 88 -8.26 13.98 12.49
C LEU A 88 -9.27 15.13 12.37
N SER A 89 -9.01 16.24 13.04
CA SER A 89 -9.87 17.43 13.00
C SER A 89 -9.93 18.03 11.60
N SER A 90 -8.79 18.08 10.90
CA SER A 90 -8.72 18.50 9.50
C SER A 90 -9.56 17.58 8.59
N LEU A 91 -9.41 16.26 8.72
CA LEU A 91 -10.16 15.28 7.92
C LEU A 91 -11.68 15.34 8.17
N LEU A 92 -12.09 15.71 9.39
CA LEU A 92 -13.50 15.89 9.75
C LEU A 92 -14.09 17.19 9.19
N ALA A 93 -13.24 18.21 8.99
CA ALA A 93 -13.65 19.48 8.41
C ALA A 93 -13.74 19.41 6.87
N THR A 94 -13.09 18.45 6.23
CA THR A 94 -13.17 18.28 4.77
C THR A 94 -14.52 17.72 4.34
N GLU A 95 -15.11 18.30 3.29
CA GLU A 95 -16.28 17.73 2.63
C GLU A 95 -15.90 16.44 1.89
N LEU A 96 -16.17 15.30 2.51
CA LEU A 96 -15.86 14.01 1.91
C LEU A 96 -16.72 13.76 0.66
N PRO A 97 -16.12 13.26 -0.45
CA PRO A 97 -16.88 12.90 -1.64
C PRO A 97 -17.91 11.82 -1.34
N SER A 98 -19.03 11.83 -2.06
CA SER A 98 -20.08 10.81 -1.93
C SER A 98 -19.51 9.41 -2.17
N GLU A 99 -20.14 8.38 -1.61
CA GLU A 99 -19.67 6.99 -1.80
C GLU A 99 -19.59 6.61 -3.28
N ALA A 100 -20.59 7.01 -4.07
CA ALA A 100 -20.60 6.77 -5.51
C ALA A 100 -19.40 7.43 -6.23
N ALA A 101 -19.01 8.64 -5.82
CA ALA A 101 -17.85 9.33 -6.40
C ALA A 101 -16.53 8.68 -5.94
N ALA A 102 -16.42 8.31 -4.66
CA ALA A 102 -15.24 7.67 -4.11
C ALA A 102 -14.95 6.30 -4.75
N VAL A 103 -16.00 5.56 -5.15
CA VAL A 103 -15.86 4.25 -5.82
C VAL A 103 -15.16 4.34 -7.18
N GLN A 104 -15.35 5.45 -7.89
CA GLN A 104 -14.77 5.67 -9.23
C GLN A 104 -13.37 6.29 -9.18
N GLN A 105 -12.95 6.80 -8.02
CA GLN A 105 -11.64 7.43 -7.87
C GLN A 105 -10.53 6.40 -7.96
N LYS A 106 -9.48 6.79 -8.68
CA LYS A 106 -8.21 6.10 -8.67
C LYS A 106 -7.50 6.36 -7.34
N THR A 107 -6.89 5.33 -6.77
CA THR A 107 -6.26 5.37 -5.45
C THR A 107 -4.90 4.71 -5.50
N TYR A 108 -3.90 5.32 -4.87
CA TYR A 108 -2.60 4.71 -4.74
C TYR A 108 -2.68 3.52 -3.78
N VAL A 109 -2.15 2.38 -4.22
CA VAL A 109 -1.98 1.18 -3.42
C VAL A 109 -0.53 0.77 -3.52
N THR A 110 0.16 0.66 -2.38
CA THR A 110 1.58 0.29 -2.36
C THR A 110 1.77 -1.04 -1.67
N PHE A 111 2.26 -2.02 -2.42
CA PHE A 111 2.63 -3.34 -1.92
C PHE A 111 4.11 -3.37 -1.55
N THR A 112 4.45 -3.86 -0.37
CA THR A 112 5.83 -4.17 0.00
C THR A 112 6.15 -5.60 -0.38
N CYS A 113 7.31 -5.81 -1.01
CA CYS A 113 7.73 -7.08 -1.57
C CYS A 113 9.00 -7.57 -0.84
N PRO A 114 8.87 -8.15 0.37
CA PRO A 114 10.01 -8.63 1.14
C PRO A 114 10.63 -9.87 0.49
N LEU A 115 11.97 -9.94 0.46
CA LEU A 115 12.68 -11.16 0.10
C LEU A 115 13.02 -11.95 1.37
N PRO A 116 12.88 -13.28 1.37
CA PRO A 116 13.05 -14.10 2.57
C PRO A 116 14.46 -14.08 3.16
N ASP A 117 15.47 -13.72 2.37
CA ASP A 117 16.88 -13.68 2.79
C ASP A 117 17.38 -12.28 3.21
N CYS A 118 16.52 -11.25 3.18
CA CYS A 118 16.87 -9.88 3.55
C CYS A 118 16.49 -9.55 4.99
N ASN A 119 17.32 -8.73 5.64
CA ASN A 119 17.04 -8.28 7.00
C ASN A 119 15.84 -7.31 6.97
N PRO A 120 14.82 -7.41 7.87
CA PRO A 120 13.65 -6.53 7.82
C PRO A 120 13.97 -5.03 7.93
N ALA A 121 15.12 -4.69 8.51
CA ALA A 121 15.63 -3.32 8.57
C ALA A 121 16.22 -2.84 7.23
N GLU A 122 16.70 -3.74 6.38
CA GLU A 122 17.19 -3.44 5.03
C GLU A 122 16.04 -3.31 4.02
N ASP A 123 14.95 -4.05 4.18
CA ASP A 123 13.72 -3.88 3.38
C ASP A 123 13.14 -2.45 3.48
N GLU A 124 13.40 -1.76 4.60
CA GLU A 124 13.00 -0.37 4.81
C GLU A 124 13.90 0.64 4.07
N ILE A 125 15.19 0.31 3.92
CA ILE A 125 16.19 1.16 3.23
C ILE A 125 16.13 0.94 1.73
N ASP A 126 15.94 -0.31 1.28
CA ASP A 126 15.90 -0.68 -0.14
C ASP A 126 14.54 -0.43 -0.80
N GLY A 127 13.49 -0.15 -0.01
CA GLY A 127 12.24 0.41 -0.53
C GLY A 127 11.56 -0.46 -1.59
N ARG A 128 11.67 -1.79 -1.49
CA ARG A 128 11.12 -2.74 -2.48
C ARG A 128 9.61 -2.75 -2.45
N THR A 129 9.07 -1.80 -3.21
CA THR A 129 7.65 -1.55 -3.31
C THR A 129 7.21 -1.56 -4.76
N VAL A 130 5.94 -1.94 -4.93
CA VAL A 130 5.19 -1.78 -6.16
C VAL A 130 4.02 -0.86 -5.82
N THR A 131 4.04 0.35 -6.35
CA THR A 131 2.93 1.31 -6.19
C THR A 131 2.08 1.31 -7.44
N LEU A 132 0.79 1.05 -7.29
CA LEU A 132 -0.19 1.00 -8.36
C LEU A 132 -1.26 2.04 -8.12
N LEU A 133 -1.89 2.47 -9.21
CA LEU A 133 -3.06 3.31 -9.20
C LEU A 133 -4.29 2.46 -9.56
N GLU A 134 -5.13 2.19 -8.57
CA GLU A 134 -6.23 1.23 -8.66
C GLU A 134 -7.61 1.87 -8.47
N ARG A 135 -8.63 1.26 -9.06
CA ARG A 135 -10.05 1.54 -8.79
C ARG A 135 -10.65 0.41 -7.96
N ARG A 136 -10.30 0.36 -6.67
CA ARG A 136 -10.52 -0.79 -5.79
C ARG A 136 -12.00 -1.18 -5.58
N HIS A 137 -12.90 -0.20 -5.60
CA HIS A 137 -14.30 -0.43 -5.25
C HIS A 137 -15.18 -0.82 -6.45
N LEU A 138 -14.59 -1.04 -7.63
CA LEU A 138 -15.34 -1.54 -8.78
C LEU A 138 -15.70 -3.02 -8.59
N ILE A 139 -16.99 -3.33 -8.74
CA ILE A 139 -17.56 -4.66 -8.52
C ILE A 139 -17.46 -5.49 -9.81
N SER A 140 -17.16 -6.77 -9.66
CA SER A 140 -17.12 -7.73 -10.78
C SER A 140 -18.47 -7.77 -11.49
N GLY A 141 -18.49 -7.39 -12.78
CA GLY A 141 -19.71 -7.34 -13.61
C GLY A 141 -19.76 -6.20 -14.64
N SER A 142 -18.92 -5.17 -14.50
CA SER A 142 -18.93 -3.98 -15.37
C SER A 142 -17.73 -3.87 -16.34
N GLN A 143 -17.07 -4.98 -16.69
CA GLN A 143 -15.80 -4.98 -17.48
C GLN A 143 -14.64 -4.23 -16.79
N THR A 144 -14.65 -4.18 -15.45
CA THR A 144 -13.73 -3.35 -14.65
C THR A 144 -12.72 -4.15 -13.83
N THR A 145 -12.70 -5.48 -14.00
CA THR A 145 -11.85 -6.39 -13.22
C THR A 145 -10.35 -6.12 -13.35
N GLY A 146 -9.90 -5.51 -14.46
CA GLY A 146 -8.48 -5.20 -14.67
C GLY A 146 -7.94 -3.99 -13.90
N PHE A 147 -8.80 -3.17 -13.28
CA PHE A 147 -8.37 -1.93 -12.60
C PHE A 147 -8.06 -2.09 -11.10
N ARG A 148 -8.03 -3.33 -10.60
CA ARG A 148 -7.63 -3.63 -9.21
C ARG A 148 -6.75 -4.86 -9.17
N THR A 149 -5.86 -4.91 -8.19
CA THR A 149 -5.05 -6.12 -7.96
C THR A 149 -5.88 -7.16 -7.24
N TRP A 150 -5.91 -8.37 -7.78
CA TRP A 150 -6.63 -9.51 -7.20
C TRP A 150 -5.71 -10.33 -6.30
N GLU A 151 -6.31 -11.00 -5.33
CA GLU A 151 -5.63 -11.83 -4.34
C GLU A 151 -4.81 -12.94 -4.99
N ALA A 152 -5.25 -13.46 -6.15
CA ALA A 152 -4.50 -14.44 -6.93
C ALA A 152 -3.14 -13.89 -7.42
N ALA A 153 -3.09 -12.63 -7.88
CA ALA A 153 -1.86 -11.98 -8.29
C ALA A 153 -0.92 -11.76 -7.09
N LEU A 154 -1.47 -11.38 -5.92
CA LEU A 154 -0.68 -11.25 -4.69
C LEU A 154 -0.12 -12.60 -4.22
N HIS A 155 -0.90 -13.67 -4.33
CA HIS A 155 -0.47 -15.02 -3.97
C HIS A 155 0.63 -15.51 -4.91
N LEU A 156 0.50 -15.30 -6.23
CA LEU A 156 1.56 -15.63 -7.18
C LEU A 156 2.81 -14.77 -6.95
N GLY A 157 2.67 -13.47 -6.69
CA GLY A 157 3.80 -12.60 -6.38
C GLY A 157 4.55 -13.04 -5.12
N SER A 158 3.82 -13.46 -4.09
CA SER A 158 4.40 -14.03 -2.86
C SER A 158 5.20 -15.30 -3.15
N TYR A 159 4.70 -16.17 -4.03
CA TYR A 159 5.46 -17.33 -4.49
C TYR A 159 6.71 -16.93 -5.29
N LEU A 160 6.60 -15.96 -6.20
CA LEU A 160 7.73 -15.48 -7.01
C LEU A 160 8.83 -14.82 -6.17
N LEU A 161 8.49 -14.25 -5.02
CA LEU A 161 9.46 -13.71 -4.04
C LEU A 161 10.21 -14.80 -3.25
N THR A 162 9.79 -16.06 -3.30
CA THR A 162 10.57 -17.17 -2.71
C THR A 162 11.83 -17.47 -3.54
N PRO A 163 12.87 -18.10 -2.96
CA PRO A 163 14.06 -18.47 -3.73
C PRO A 163 13.74 -19.35 -4.95
N GLN A 164 12.78 -20.27 -4.81
CA GLN A 164 12.33 -21.15 -5.89
C GLN A 164 11.61 -20.36 -6.99
N GLY A 165 10.70 -19.46 -6.60
CA GLY A 165 9.97 -18.63 -7.55
C GLY A 165 10.87 -17.63 -8.28
N SER A 166 11.75 -16.95 -7.55
CA SER A 166 12.66 -15.95 -8.11
C SER A 166 13.63 -16.57 -9.12
N ALA A 167 14.09 -17.81 -8.88
CA ALA A 167 14.93 -18.55 -9.81
C ALA A 167 14.25 -18.84 -11.17
N LEU A 168 12.92 -18.85 -11.23
CA LEU A 168 12.17 -19.00 -12.48
C LEU A 168 12.13 -17.71 -13.31
N ILE A 169 12.34 -16.55 -12.69
CA ILE A 169 12.23 -15.23 -13.32
C ILE A 169 13.59 -14.64 -13.70
N ARG A 170 14.60 -14.80 -12.83
CA ARG A 170 15.93 -14.20 -12.97
C ARG A 170 16.55 -14.51 -14.34
N GLY A 171 16.88 -13.45 -15.08
CA GLY A 171 17.49 -13.52 -16.42
C GLY A 171 16.59 -14.08 -17.52
N ARG A 172 15.28 -14.25 -17.28
CA ARG A 172 14.32 -14.78 -18.26
C ARG A 172 13.53 -13.68 -18.95
N ASN A 173 13.02 -14.00 -20.15
CA ASN A 173 11.98 -13.20 -20.79
C ASN A 173 10.63 -13.69 -20.26
N VAL A 174 9.84 -12.80 -19.67
CA VAL A 174 8.54 -13.09 -19.07
C VAL A 174 7.44 -12.51 -19.95
N PHE A 175 6.36 -13.27 -20.13
CA PHE A 175 5.17 -12.83 -20.85
C PHE A 175 3.95 -13.01 -19.94
N GLU A 176 3.24 -11.92 -19.65
CA GLU A 176 2.02 -11.93 -18.82
C GLU A 176 0.77 -11.69 -19.67
N LEU A 177 -0.22 -12.58 -19.50
CA LEU A 177 -1.56 -12.49 -20.11
C LEU A 177 -2.59 -12.07 -19.07
N GLY A 178 -3.38 -11.04 -19.37
CA GLY A 178 -4.41 -10.54 -18.46
C GLY A 178 -3.80 -9.89 -17.22
N ALA A 179 -2.83 -8.99 -17.45
CA ALA A 179 -2.01 -8.40 -16.41
C ALA A 179 -2.79 -7.50 -15.43
N GLY A 180 -3.97 -7.00 -15.83
CA GLY A 180 -4.76 -6.07 -15.03
C GLY A 180 -3.94 -4.82 -14.66
N THR A 181 -3.66 -4.65 -13.37
CA THR A 181 -2.86 -3.54 -12.85
C THR A 181 -1.38 -3.62 -13.20
N GLY A 182 -0.89 -4.80 -13.62
CA GLY A 182 0.53 -5.03 -13.91
C GLY A 182 1.39 -5.38 -12.71
N PHE A 183 0.80 -5.66 -11.55
CA PHE A 183 1.53 -5.95 -10.31
C PHE A 183 2.65 -6.98 -10.51
N LEU A 184 2.35 -8.11 -11.16
CA LEU A 184 3.32 -9.20 -11.36
C LEU A 184 4.39 -8.83 -12.39
N SER A 185 4.03 -8.22 -13.51
CA SER A 185 4.99 -7.70 -14.49
C SER A 185 5.97 -6.72 -13.87
N ILE A 186 5.47 -5.76 -13.10
CA ILE A 186 6.30 -4.77 -12.39
C ILE A 186 7.20 -5.47 -11.36
N LEU A 187 6.65 -6.40 -10.58
CA LEU A 187 7.44 -7.20 -9.63
C LEU A 187 8.58 -7.94 -10.34
N CYS A 188 8.29 -8.58 -11.47
CA CYS A 188 9.29 -9.34 -12.24
C CYS A 188 10.39 -8.44 -12.79
N ALA A 189 10.02 -7.31 -13.40
CA ALA A 189 10.96 -6.37 -14.01
C ALA A 189 11.82 -5.65 -12.95
N LYS A 190 11.19 -5.15 -11.89
CA LYS A 190 11.83 -4.27 -10.91
C LYS A 190 12.62 -5.02 -9.84
N HIS A 191 12.10 -6.15 -9.37
CA HIS A 191 12.60 -6.78 -8.13
C HIS A 191 13.11 -8.22 -8.34
N LEU A 192 12.79 -8.87 -9.45
CA LEU A 192 13.16 -10.29 -9.69
C LEU A 192 14.15 -10.49 -10.85
N GLU A 193 14.76 -9.40 -11.33
CA GLU A 193 15.81 -9.43 -12.35
C GLU A 193 15.38 -10.14 -13.65
N ALA A 194 14.13 -9.98 -14.07
CA ALA A 194 13.71 -10.44 -15.40
C ALA A 194 14.55 -9.75 -16.49
N LYS A 195 14.94 -10.49 -17.53
CA LYS A 195 15.69 -9.92 -18.67
C LYS A 195 14.82 -9.00 -19.51
N HIS A 196 13.56 -9.38 -19.70
CA HIS A 196 12.56 -8.62 -20.44
C HIS A 196 11.17 -9.06 -19.95
N VAL A 197 10.23 -8.12 -19.86
CA VAL A 197 8.84 -8.42 -19.52
C VAL A 197 7.94 -7.84 -20.59
N THR A 198 7.12 -8.69 -21.20
CA THR A 198 6.05 -8.28 -22.09
C THR A 198 4.72 -8.50 -21.36
N THR A 199 3.99 -7.43 -21.10
CA THR A 199 2.74 -7.46 -20.36
C THR A 199 1.56 -7.14 -21.28
N THR A 200 0.45 -7.88 -21.15
CA THR A 200 -0.70 -7.75 -22.03
C THR A 200 -2.02 -7.84 -21.28
N ASP A 201 -3.05 -7.16 -21.79
CA ASP A 201 -4.42 -7.30 -21.33
C ASP A 201 -5.39 -7.26 -22.53
N GLY A 202 -6.60 -7.80 -22.35
CA GLY A 202 -7.62 -7.84 -23.39
C GLY A 202 -8.44 -6.56 -23.50
N ASP A 203 -8.38 -5.68 -22.50
CA ASP A 203 -9.07 -4.39 -22.47
C ASP A 203 -8.11 -3.22 -22.72
N GLU A 204 -8.43 -2.36 -23.69
CA GLU A 204 -7.59 -1.21 -24.05
C GLU A 204 -7.45 -0.19 -22.90
N GLY A 205 -8.52 0.03 -22.13
CA GLY A 205 -8.49 0.93 -20.97
C GLY A 205 -7.58 0.41 -19.86
N VAL A 206 -7.53 -0.91 -19.67
CA VAL A 206 -6.60 -1.57 -18.74
C VAL A 206 -5.17 -1.44 -19.24
N VAL A 207 -4.91 -1.64 -20.54
CA VAL A 207 -3.57 -1.45 -21.13
C VAL A 207 -3.07 -0.01 -20.96
N GLU A 208 -3.93 1.01 -21.09
CA GLU A 208 -3.53 2.39 -20.81
C GLU A 208 -3.25 2.64 -19.32
N ALA A 209 -4.07 2.08 -18.41
CA ALA A 209 -3.81 2.19 -16.97
C ALA A 209 -2.54 1.45 -16.55
N LEU A 210 -2.22 0.34 -17.22
CA LEU A 210 -0.99 -0.42 -17.02
C LEU A 210 0.25 0.43 -17.34
N LYS A 211 0.24 1.22 -18.42
CA LYS A 211 1.34 2.16 -18.74
C LYS A 211 1.57 3.17 -17.61
N GLU A 212 0.50 3.72 -17.04
CA GLU A 212 0.58 4.61 -15.89
C GLU A 212 1.23 3.92 -14.67
N ASN A 213 0.88 2.65 -14.42
CA ASN A 213 1.50 1.87 -13.35
C ASN A 213 2.98 1.53 -13.62
N LEU A 214 3.37 1.29 -14.87
CA LEU A 214 4.77 1.12 -15.24
C LEU A 214 5.57 2.39 -14.95
N PHE A 215 5.07 3.54 -15.39
CA PHE A 215 5.65 4.86 -15.11
C PHE A 215 5.79 5.13 -13.60
N LEU A 216 4.75 4.85 -12.80
CA LEU A 216 4.78 5.02 -11.34
C LEU A 216 5.88 4.20 -10.64
N ASN A 217 6.40 3.17 -11.32
CA ASN A 217 7.45 2.29 -10.83
C ASN A 217 8.80 2.47 -11.55
N GLY A 218 8.94 3.49 -12.40
CA GLY A 218 10.17 3.78 -13.15
C GLY A 218 10.51 2.71 -14.19
N LEU A 219 9.48 2.13 -14.81
CA LEU A 219 9.58 1.10 -15.85
C LEU A 219 9.02 1.59 -17.19
N ASP A 220 8.88 2.90 -17.37
CA ASP A 220 8.63 3.49 -18.66
C ASP A 220 9.87 3.37 -19.56
N ASP A 221 9.64 3.07 -20.83
CA ASP A 221 10.70 2.97 -21.82
C ASP A 221 11.30 4.37 -22.05
N GLU A 222 12.35 4.74 -21.31
CA GLU A 222 13.37 5.63 -21.86
C GLU A 222 14.20 4.83 -22.88
N GLN A 223 13.60 4.58 -24.05
CA GLN A 223 14.32 4.24 -25.29
C GLN A 223 13.94 5.22 -26.40
#